data_AF-A0A060DIF2-F1
#
_entry.id   AF-A0A060DIF2-F1
#
_cell.length_a   1.000
_cell.length_b   1.000
_cell.length_c   1.000
_cell.angle_alpha   90.00
_cell.angle_beta   90.00
_cell.angle_gamma   90.00
#
_symmetry.space_group_name_H-M   'P 1'
#
loop_
_entity.id
_entity.type
_entity.pdbx_description
1 polymer ?
#
loop_
_entity_poly.entity_id
_entity_poly.type
_entity_poly.pdbx_seq_one_letter_code
_entity_poly.pdbx_strand_id
1 'polypeptide(L)'
;MAYLPKDLSVLAYANGFTLWHYTTPDAAALVDNSGYFNGASDLLRSGDMILANTGTAGAPAAGVLVVAANAAGVVDVANLSPFGASNTD
;
A
#
# COMPACT_ATOMS: atom_id res chain seq x y z
N MET A 1 12.93 -2.52 4.36
CA MET A 1 12.78 -2.08 5.75
C MET A 1 11.42 -2.58 6.22
N ALA A 2 10.91 -2.08 7.35
CA ALA A 2 9.61 -2.50 7.88
C ALA A 2 8.60 -1.36 7.79
N TYR A 3 7.33 -1.71 7.70
CA TYR A 3 6.20 -0.78 7.75
C TYR A 3 6.27 0.17 8.95
N LEU A 4 5.89 1.44 8.71
CA LEU A 4 5.82 2.49 9.72
C LEU A 4 4.39 3.06 9.77
N PRO A 5 3.69 2.98 10.92
CA PRO A 5 2.30 3.44 11.04
C PRO A 5 2.08 4.91 10.72
N LYS A 6 3.06 5.76 11.05
CA LYS A 6 2.99 7.21 10.82
C LYS A 6 2.91 7.60 9.34
N ASP A 7 3.32 6.70 8.44
CA ASP A 7 3.40 6.95 7.01
C ASP A 7 2.16 6.43 6.25
N LEU A 8 1.18 5.85 6.98
CA LEU A 8 -0.12 5.42 6.45
C LEU A 8 -1.22 6.36 6.95
N SER A 9 -1.95 6.98 6.03
CA SER A 9 -3.03 7.93 6.34
C SER A 9 -4.34 7.53 5.67
N VAL A 10 -5.45 7.65 6.39
CA VAL A 10 -6.78 7.49 5.81
C VAL A 10 -7.16 8.72 5.00
N LEU A 11 -7.65 8.52 3.77
CA LEU A 11 -8.13 9.60 2.90
C LEU A 11 -9.64 9.69 2.88
N ALA A 12 -10.31 8.54 2.76
CA ALA A 12 -11.77 8.47 2.69
C ALA A 12 -12.28 7.10 3.16
N TYR A 13 -13.49 7.08 3.70
CA TYR A 13 -14.20 5.85 4.06
C TYR A 13 -15.65 5.92 3.56
N ALA A 14 -16.12 4.85 2.93
CA ALA A 14 -17.49 4.73 2.45
C ALA A 14 -17.84 3.26 2.21
N ASN A 15 -19.09 2.84 2.47
CA ASN A 15 -19.61 1.52 2.11
C ASN A 15 -18.74 0.31 2.56
N GLY A 16 -18.09 0.41 3.73
CA GLY A 16 -17.20 -0.66 4.23
C GLY A 16 -15.83 -0.74 3.54
N PHE A 17 -15.51 0.23 2.70
CA PHE A 17 -14.23 0.41 2.01
C PHE A 17 -13.48 1.63 2.57
N THR A 18 -12.15 1.52 2.63
CA THR A 18 -11.27 2.62 3.01
C THR A 18 -10.22 2.87 1.93
N LEU A 19 -10.07 4.15 1.54
CA LEU A 19 -8.98 4.62 0.71
C LEU A 19 -7.87 5.18 1.59
N TRP A 20 -6.67 4.69 1.38
CA TRP A 20 -5.47 5.04 2.14
C TRP A 20 -4.44 5.74 1.26
N HIS A 21 -3.58 6.54 1.87
CA HIS A 21 -2.31 6.98 1.30
C HIS A 21 -1.16 6.41 2.11
N TYR A 22 -0.13 5.91 1.43
CA TYR A 22 1.07 5.36 2.05
C TYR A 22 2.34 5.85 1.34
N THR A 23 3.38 6.17 2.10
CA THR A 23 4.69 6.51 1.55
C THR A 23 5.80 5.73 2.24
N THR A 24 6.81 5.28 1.49
CA THR A 24 7.94 4.53 2.06
C THR A 24 9.19 4.62 1.18
N PRO A 25 10.40 4.59 1.77
CA PRO A 25 11.64 4.40 1.01
C PRO A 25 11.78 2.99 0.42
N ASP A 26 11.01 2.01 0.90
CA ASP A 26 11.08 0.62 0.45
C ASP A 26 10.58 0.44 -0.97
N ALA A 27 11.27 -0.40 -1.76
CA ALA A 27 10.89 -0.68 -3.14
C ALA A 27 9.51 -1.35 -3.23
N ALA A 28 8.76 -1.09 -4.31
CA ALA A 28 7.42 -1.65 -4.52
C ALA A 28 7.36 -3.18 -4.34
N ALA A 29 8.36 -3.92 -4.86
CA ALA A 29 8.43 -5.37 -4.72
C ALA A 29 8.60 -5.87 -3.28
N LEU A 30 9.14 -5.03 -2.38
CA LEU A 30 9.25 -5.35 -0.96
C LEU A 30 7.96 -5.02 -0.22
N VAL A 31 7.31 -3.91 -0.59
CA VAL A 31 6.01 -3.48 -0.02
C VAL A 31 4.89 -4.49 -0.36
N ASP A 32 5.00 -5.15 -1.50
CA ASP A 32 4.10 -6.21 -1.99
C ASP A 32 4.23 -7.54 -1.23
N ASN A 33 5.26 -7.72 -0.39
CA ASN A 33 5.41 -8.96 0.34
C ASN A 33 4.29 -9.14 1.37
N SER A 34 3.68 -10.34 1.37
CA SER A 34 2.79 -10.77 2.43
C SER A 34 3.43 -10.54 3.80
N GLY A 35 2.69 -9.89 4.69
CA GLY A 35 3.15 -9.55 6.03
C GLY A 35 3.73 -8.14 6.18
N TYR A 36 4.01 -7.43 5.08
CA TYR A 36 4.60 -6.09 5.15
C TYR A 36 3.72 -5.13 5.99
N PHE A 37 2.40 -5.17 5.79
CA PHE A 37 1.44 -4.32 6.49
C PHE A 37 0.85 -4.91 7.79
N ASN A 38 1.49 -5.91 8.42
CA ASN A 38 0.94 -6.54 9.64
C ASN A 38 0.71 -5.56 10.79
N GLY A 39 1.55 -4.51 10.89
CA GLY A 39 1.37 -3.43 11.86
C GLY A 39 0.09 -2.60 11.66
N ALA A 40 -0.60 -2.78 10.53
CA ALA A 40 -1.88 -2.15 10.20
C ALA A 40 -3.03 -3.18 10.11
N SER A 41 -2.83 -4.41 10.59
CA SER A 41 -3.83 -5.49 10.47
C SER A 41 -5.14 -5.19 11.18
N ASP A 42 -5.14 -4.36 12.23
CA ASP A 42 -6.39 -3.92 12.88
C ASP A 42 -7.15 -2.84 12.06
N LEU A 43 -6.52 -2.26 11.05
CA LEU A 43 -7.04 -1.15 10.25
C LEU A 43 -7.48 -1.60 8.84
N LEU A 44 -6.63 -2.36 8.17
CA LEU A 44 -6.77 -2.74 6.76
C LEU A 44 -7.75 -3.90 6.58
N ARG A 45 -8.67 -3.78 5.63
CA ARG A 45 -9.62 -4.84 5.28
C ARG A 45 -9.43 -5.26 3.83
N SER A 46 -9.76 -6.52 3.54
CA SER A 46 -9.81 -7.00 2.16
C SER A 46 -10.69 -6.08 1.30
N GLY A 47 -10.17 -5.64 0.17
CA GLY A 47 -10.83 -4.68 -0.74
C GLY A 47 -10.47 -3.21 -0.50
N ASP A 48 -9.81 -2.86 0.60
CA ASP A 48 -9.25 -1.52 0.78
C ASP A 48 -8.19 -1.22 -0.30
N MET A 49 -8.06 0.05 -0.68
CA MET A 49 -7.08 0.51 -1.64
C MET A 49 -6.08 1.46 -0.99
N ILE A 50 -4.81 1.32 -1.36
CA ILE A 50 -3.72 2.14 -0.85
C ILE A 50 -3.05 2.83 -2.04
N LEU A 51 -3.20 4.15 -2.13
CA LEU A 51 -2.39 4.98 -3.00
C LEU A 51 -0.98 5.05 -2.42
N ALA A 52 -0.02 4.45 -3.10
CA ALA A 52 1.31 4.22 -2.57
C ALA A 52 2.37 4.99 -3.35
N ASN A 53 3.24 5.69 -2.62
CA ASN A 53 4.52 6.20 -3.11
C ASN A 53 5.64 5.37 -2.48
N THR A 54 6.22 4.46 -3.25
CA THR A 54 7.26 3.53 -2.80
C THR A 54 8.61 3.90 -3.38
N GLY A 55 9.69 3.36 -2.84
CA GLY A 55 11.04 3.51 -3.39
C GLY A 55 11.57 4.94 -3.32
N THR A 56 11.06 5.78 -2.41
CA THR A 56 11.37 7.23 -2.38
C THR A 56 12.84 7.56 -2.14
N ALA A 57 13.65 6.59 -1.70
CA ALA A 57 15.10 6.72 -1.51
C ALA A 57 15.95 6.23 -2.70
N GLY A 58 15.35 5.75 -3.81
CA GLY A 58 16.10 5.15 -4.91
C GLY A 58 15.36 5.12 -6.24
N ALA A 59 14.47 4.14 -6.43
CA ALA A 59 13.67 3.96 -7.64
C ALA A 59 12.18 4.21 -7.32
N PRO A 60 11.71 5.46 -7.39
CA PRO A 60 10.35 5.79 -6.99
C PRO A 60 9.33 5.10 -7.88
N ALA A 61 8.28 4.55 -7.26
CA ALA A 61 7.12 4.05 -7.95
C ALA A 61 5.85 4.57 -7.27
N ALA A 62 4.89 5.02 -8.08
CA ALA A 62 3.61 5.52 -7.62
C ALA A 62 2.48 4.69 -8.24
N GLY A 63 1.46 4.35 -7.45
CA GLY A 63 0.35 3.53 -7.94
C GLY A 63 -0.63 3.16 -6.85
N VAL A 64 -1.42 2.11 -7.10
CA VAL A 64 -2.37 1.56 -6.15
C VAL A 64 -2.00 0.13 -5.76
N LEU A 65 -2.07 -0.17 -4.46
CA LEU A 65 -2.10 -1.51 -3.91
C LEU A 65 -3.54 -1.83 -3.49
N VAL A 66 -3.97 -3.07 -3.67
CA VAL A 66 -5.28 -3.56 -3.20
C VAL A 66 -5.03 -4.57 -2.10
N VAL A 67 -5.66 -4.40 -0.95
CA VAL A 67 -5.59 -5.39 0.14
C VAL A 67 -6.34 -6.65 -0.31
N ALA A 68 -5.59 -7.70 -0.63
CA ALA A 68 -6.12 -8.96 -1.13
C ALA A 68 -6.64 -9.84 0.01
N ALA A 69 -5.97 -9.80 1.17
CA ALA A 69 -6.37 -10.54 2.36
C ALA A 69 -5.88 -9.86 3.64
N ASN A 70 -6.61 -10.09 4.71
CA ASN A 70 -6.14 -9.88 6.07
C ASN A 70 -6.68 -11.02 6.94
N ALA A 71 -5.82 -11.99 7.25
CA ALA A 71 -6.19 -13.20 7.96
C ALA A 71 -5.23 -13.44 9.13
N ALA A 72 -5.79 -13.58 10.35
CA ALA A 72 -5.01 -13.81 11.57
C ALA A 72 -3.84 -12.82 11.77
N GLY A 73 -4.03 -11.55 11.39
CA GLY A 73 -3.01 -10.50 11.52
C GLY A 73 -1.99 -10.46 10.38
N VAL A 74 -2.10 -11.34 9.38
CA VAL A 74 -1.27 -11.34 8.17
C VAL A 74 -1.99 -10.61 7.05
N VAL A 75 -1.46 -9.44 6.68
CA VAL A 75 -1.97 -8.63 5.58
C VAL A 75 -1.23 -8.96 4.29
N ASP A 76 -1.99 -9.19 3.23
CA ASP A 76 -1.48 -9.41 1.88
C ASP A 76 -2.09 -8.39 0.93
N VAL A 77 -1.27 -7.83 0.04
CA VAL A 77 -1.68 -6.87 -0.97
C VAL A 77 -1.37 -7.45 -2.35
N ALA A 78 -2.14 -7.04 -3.36
CA ALA A 78 -1.76 -7.30 -4.75
C ALA A 78 -0.63 -6.34 -5.18
N ASN A 79 0.13 -6.78 -6.18
CA ASN A 79 1.23 -6.01 -6.76
C ASN A 79 0.77 -4.59 -7.12
N LEU A 80 1.68 -3.64 -6.90
CA LEU A 80 1.43 -2.24 -7.20
C LEU A 80 1.06 -2.07 -8.68
N SER A 81 -0.14 -1.58 -8.93
CA SER A 81 -0.58 -1.16 -10.25
C SER A 81 -0.11 0.28 -10.48
N PRO A 82 0.86 0.53 -11.39
CA PRO A 82 1.50 1.83 -11.51
C PRO A 82 0.58 2.88 -12.12
N PHE A 83 0.68 4.11 -11.62
CA PHE A 83 0.06 5.29 -12.22
C PHE A 83 1.12 6.10 -12.98
N GLY A 84 0.71 6.73 -14.08
CA GLY A 84 1.61 7.61 -14.85
C GLY A 84 2.77 6.88 -15.52
N ALA A 85 2.63 5.58 -15.83
CA ALA A 85 3.70 4.77 -16.43
C ALA A 85 4.08 5.19 -17.86
N SER A 86 3.32 6.08 -18.50
CA SER A 86 3.57 6.59 -19.85
C SER A 86 3.66 8.11 -19.83
N ASN A 87 4.77 8.66 -20.36
CA ASN A 87 4.94 10.08 -20.68
C ASN A 87 5.48 10.21 -22.11
N THR A 88 4.70 10.78 -23.01
CA THR A 88 4.99 10.77 -24.47
C THR A 88 5.37 12.13 -25.04
N ASP A 89 5.51 13.14 -24.19
CA ASP A 89 6.01 14.48 -24.54
C ASP A 89 7.46 14.72 -24.08
#